data_AF-I3YW21-F1
#
_entry.id   AF-I3YW21-F1
#
_cell.length_a   1.000
_cell.length_b   1.000
_cell.length_c   1.000
_cell.angle_alpha   90.00
_cell.angle_beta   90.00
_cell.angle_gamma   90.00
#
_symmetry.space_group_name_H-M   'P 1'
#
loop_
_entity.id
_entity.type
_entity.pdbx_description
1 polymer ?
#
loop_
_entity_poly.entity_id
_entity_poly.type
_entity_poly.pdbx_seq_one_letter_code
_entity_poly.pdbx_strand_id
1 'polypeptide(L)' 'MKIVEKDASILKYLKKRNIVKLYIKAKLYLEADLTENANLKLLKPKSSLIFSFRITKEHRALAVKENDVLIVFEISDYQ' A
#
# COMPACT_ATOMS: atom_id res chain seq x y z
N MET A 1 -1.02 5.53 11.70
CA MET A 1 -0.84 4.09 11.37
C MET A 1 0.54 3.83 10.81
N LYS A 2 1.17 2.71 11.18
CA LYS A 2 2.49 2.29 10.65
C LYS A 2 2.31 1.42 9.41
N ILE A 3 3.20 1.52 8.42
CA ILE A 3 3.14 0.68 7.22
C ILE A 3 4.39 -0.19 7.12
N VAL A 4 4.19 -1.50 7.01
CA VAL A 4 5.25 -2.51 6.90
C VAL A 4 5.01 -3.42 5.71
N GLU A 5 6.08 -3.87 5.08
CA GLU A 5 6.04 -4.86 4.01
C GLU A 5 6.07 -6.26 4.61
N LYS A 6 5.22 -7.16 4.11
CA LYS A 6 5.13 -8.55 4.58
C LYS A 6 6.46 -9.28 4.43
N ASP A 7 7.13 -9.08 3.30
CA ASP A 7 8.42 -9.72 3.00
C ASP A 7 9.21 -8.93 1.93
N ALA A 8 10.46 -9.34 1.72
CA ALA A 8 11.39 -8.67 0.81
C ALA A 8 10.98 -8.71 -0.68
N SER A 9 10.04 -9.57 -1.08
CA SER A 9 9.54 -9.63 -2.46
C SER A 9 8.84 -8.35 -2.88
N ILE A 10 8.15 -7.69 -1.94
CA ILE A 10 7.49 -6.39 -2.17
C ILE A 10 8.53 -5.35 -2.57
N LEU A 11 9.60 -5.22 -1.78
CA LEU A 11 10.67 -4.28 -2.07
C LEU A 11 11.40 -4.62 -3.38
N LYS A 12 11.61 -5.90 -3.68
CA LYS A 12 12.17 -6.36 -4.95
C LYS A 12 11.29 -5.94 -6.14
N TYR A 13 9.97 -6.11 -6.03
CA TYR A 13 9.02 -5.69 -7.06
C TYR A 13 9.05 -4.17 -7.28
N LEU A 14 8.98 -3.40 -6.20
CA LEU A 14 9.03 -1.93 -6.25
C LEU A 14 10.33 -1.42 -6.90
N LYS A 15 11.47 -2.06 -6.58
CA LYS A 15 12.77 -1.78 -7.21
C LYS A 15 12.77 -2.12 -8.70
N LYS A 16 12.29 -3.32 -9.06
CA LYS A 16 12.19 -3.77 -10.46
C LYS A 16 11.35 -2.81 -11.32
N ARG A 17 10.30 -2.22 -10.75
CA ARG A 17 9.42 -1.26 -11.41
C ARG A 17 9.86 0.21 -11.27
N ASN A 18 10.96 0.50 -10.57
CA ASN A 18 11.44 1.87 -10.28
C ASN A 18 10.43 2.78 -9.56
N ILE A 19 9.52 2.22 -8.76
CA ILE A 19 8.45 2.96 -8.07
C ILE A 19 8.68 3.11 -6.56
N VAL A 20 9.86 2.73 -6.05
CA VAL A 20 10.20 2.78 -4.61
C VAL A 20 9.97 4.16 -4.00
N LYS A 21 10.40 5.24 -4.68
CA LYS A 21 10.25 6.62 -4.19
C LYS A 21 8.77 7.01 -4.04
N LEU A 22 7.93 6.61 -5.00
CA LEU A 22 6.50 6.89 -4.98
C LEU A 22 5.81 6.09 -3.88
N TYR A 23 6.24 4.85 -3.66
CA TYR A 23 5.75 4.02 -2.57
C TYR A 23 6.09 4.60 -1.19
N ILE A 24 7.35 5.02 -0.98
CA ILE A 24 7.76 5.69 0.26
C ILE A 24 6.93 6.96 0.49
N LYS A 25 6.71 7.76 -0.56
CA LYS A 25 5.85 8.95 -0.47
C LYS A 25 4.42 8.60 -0.05
N ALA A 26 3.84 7.54 -0.61
CA ALA A 26 2.52 7.06 -0.21
C ALA A 26 2.50 6.60 1.27
N LYS A 27 3.54 5.89 1.74
CA LYS A 27 3.68 5.53 3.16
C LYS A 27 3.67 6.77 4.05
N LEU A 28 4.47 7.78 3.73
CA LEU A 28 4.55 9.02 4.51
C LEU A 28 3.19 9.73 4.61
N TYR A 29 2.41 9.75 3.52
CA TYR A 29 1.05 10.29 3.58
C TYR A 29 0.14 9.51 4.53
N LEU A 30 0.19 8.18 4.49
CA LEU A 30 -0.62 7.34 5.37
C LEU A 30 -0.18 7.44 6.84
N GLU A 31 1.12 7.55 7.09
CA GLU A 31 1.67 7.74 8.43
C GLU A 31 1.27 9.11 9.02
N ALA A 32 1.14 10.13 8.17
CA ALA A 32 0.67 11.47 8.52
C ALA A 32 -0.87 11.62 8.51
N ASP A 33 -1.62 10.52 8.41
CA ASP A 33 -3.09 10.48 8.32
C ASP A 33 -3.69 11.22 7.09
N LEU A 34 -2.87 11.52 6.09
CA LEU A 34 -3.25 12.11 4.81
C LEU A 34 -3.74 11.02 3.83
N THR A 35 -4.76 10.28 4.26
CA THR A 35 -5.26 9.08 3.57
C THR A 35 -5.81 9.36 2.15
N GLU A 36 -6.33 10.56 1.92
CA GLU A 36 -6.84 11.00 0.61
C GLU A 36 -5.71 11.11 -0.43
N ASN A 37 -4.54 11.58 -0.03
CA ASN A 37 -3.36 11.75 -0.91
C ASN A 37 -2.86 10.40 -1.44
N ALA A 38 -2.96 9.35 -0.63
CA ALA A 38 -2.63 7.97 -1.01
C ALA A 38 -3.83 7.20 -1.57
N ASN A 39 -5.01 7.81 -1.67
CA ASN A 39 -6.26 7.16 -2.12
C ASN A 39 -6.52 5.83 -1.37
N LEU A 40 -6.37 5.85 -0.04
CA LEU A 40 -6.62 4.67 0.79
C LEU A 40 -8.08 4.25 0.68
N LYS A 41 -8.32 2.98 0.37
CA LYS A 41 -9.65 2.40 0.21
C LYS A 41 -9.72 1.04 0.88
N LEU A 42 -10.81 0.79 1.60
CA LEU A 42 -11.16 -0.57 2.04
C LEU A 42 -11.81 -1.30 0.85
N LEU A 43 -11.24 -2.44 0.45
CA LEU A 43 -11.79 -3.27 -0.61
C LEU A 43 -13.05 -4.01 -0.13
N LYS A 44 -13.90 -4.36 -1.09
CA LYS A 44 -15.06 -5.23 -0.85
C LYS A 44 -14.66 -6.70 -1.10
N PRO A 45 -15.22 -7.66 -0.35
CA PRO A 45 -16.13 -7.48 0.78
C PRO A 45 -15.40 -6.95 2.02
N LYS A 46 -16.04 -6.07 2.82
CA LYS A 46 -15.40 -5.45 3.99
C LYS A 46 -14.94 -6.45 5.06
N SER A 47 -15.50 -7.66 5.04
CA SER A 47 -15.10 -8.77 5.91
C SER A 47 -13.65 -9.23 5.70
N SER A 48 -13.04 -8.97 4.54
CA SER A 48 -11.66 -9.33 4.29
C SER A 48 -10.65 -8.36 4.94
N LEU A 49 -11.09 -7.16 5.37
CA LEU A 49 -10.25 -6.12 5.95
C LEU A 49 -9.01 -5.76 5.09
N ILE A 50 -9.12 -5.92 3.76
CA ILE A 50 -8.06 -5.59 2.82
C ILE A 50 -8.18 -4.13 2.43
N PHE A 51 -7.11 -3.38 2.66
CA PHE A 51 -6.92 -2.01 2.25
C PHE A 51 -6.11 -1.95 0.95
N SER A 52 -6.43 -0.97 0.11
CA SER A 52 -5.70 -0.64 -1.10
C SER A 52 -5.31 0.83 -1.07
N PHE A 53 -4.05 1.14 -1.36
CA PHE A 53 -3.61 2.51 -1.57
C PHE A 53 -2.80 2.66 -2.85
N ARG A 54 -2.87 3.85 -3.43
CA ARG A 54 -2.25 4.20 -4.69
C ARG A 54 -0.75 4.44 -4.51
N ILE A 55 0.06 3.82 -5.36
CA ILE A 55 1.48 4.14 -5.50
C ILE A 55 1.66 5.03 -6.73
N THR A 56 1.11 4.59 -7.87
CA THR A 56 1.15 5.32 -9.15
C THR A 56 -0.24 5.31 -9.79
N LYS A 57 -0.37 5.77 -11.04
CA LYS A 57 -1.66 5.64 -11.73
C LYS A 57 -2.06 4.17 -11.97
N GLU A 58 -1.08 3.32 -12.20
CA GLU A 58 -1.26 1.92 -12.57
C GLU A 58 -1.04 0.96 -11.39
N HIS A 59 -0.27 1.36 -10.37
CA HIS A 59 0.14 0.46 -9.29
C HIS A 59 -0.55 0.81 -7.97
N ARG A 60 -1.08 -0.21 -7.29
CA ARG A 60 -1.67 -0.13 -5.96
C ARG A 60 -1.03 -1.14 -5.01
N ALA A 61 -0.78 -0.73 -3.78
CA ALA A 61 -0.43 -1.65 -2.71
C ALA A 61 -1.70 -2.22 -2.08
N LEU A 62 -1.70 -3.52 -1.83
CA LEU A 62 -2.70 -4.23 -1.04
C LEU A 62 -2.12 -4.54 0.33
N ALA A 63 -2.89 -4.21 1.37
CA ALA A 63 -2.48 -4.37 2.74
C ALA A 63 -3.62 -4.92 3.60
N VAL A 64 -3.28 -5.68 4.63
CA VAL A 64 -4.22 -6.02 5.71
C VAL A 64 -3.96 -5.09 6.88
N LYS A 65 -5.02 -4.69 7.58
CA LYS A 65 -4.90 -3.90 8.82
C LYS A 65 -4.92 -4.83 10.02
N GLU A 66 -3.83 -4.84 10.76
CA GLU A 66 -3.71 -5.49 12.06
C GLU A 66 -3.40 -4.42 13.11
N ASN A 67 -4.35 -4.18 14.02
CA ASN A 67 -4.29 -3.07 14.98
C ASN A 67 -4.09 -1.71 14.28
N ASP A 68 -3.02 -0.98 14.60
CA ASP A 68 -2.64 0.29 13.94
C ASP A 68 -1.53 0.12 12.88
N VAL A 69 -1.37 -1.11 12.36
CA VAL A 69 -0.35 -1.44 11.35
C VAL A 69 -1.03 -1.90 10.06
N LEU A 70 -0.62 -1.32 8.93
CA LEU A 70 -0.92 -1.85 7.60
C LEU A 70 0.24 -2.73 7.12
N ILE A 71 -0.05 -4.00 6.91
CA ILE A 71 0.90 -4.98 6.40
C ILE A 71 0.66 -5.16 4.91
N VAL A 72 1.55 -4.60 4.09
CA VAL A 72 1.51 -4.69 2.62
C VAL A 72 1.96 -6.08 2.19
N PHE A 73 1.05 -6.85 1.62
CA PHE A 73 1.31 -8.23 1.20
C PHE A 73 1.42 -8.39 -0.32
N GLU A 74 0.99 -7.40 -1.11
CA GLU A 74 1.02 -7.47 -2.56
C GLU A 74 1.04 -6.07 -3.20
N ILE A 75 1.69 -5.96 -4.37
CA ILE A 75 1.57 -4.80 -5.25
C ILE A 75 0.82 -5.25 -6.51
N SER A 76 -0.39 -4.75 -6.69
CA SER A 76 -1.23 -5.01 -7.85
C SER A 76 -1.01 -3.92 -8.90
N ASP A 77 -0.79 -4.33 -10.14
CA ASP A 77 -0.95 -3.51 -11.33
C ASP A 77 -2.39 -3.62 -11.82
N TYR A 78 -3.08 -2.47 -11.92
CA TYR A 78 -4.35 -2.36 -12.62
C TYR A 78 -4.01 -2.28 -14.11
N GLN A 79 -4.24 -3.37 -14.86
CA GLN A 79 -4.31 -3.33 -16.32
C GLN A 79 -5.59 -2.65 -16.78
#